data_AF-A0A6M0IRI3-F1
#
_entry.id   AF-A0A6M0IRI3-F1
#
_cell.length_a   1.000
_cell.length_b   1.000
_cell.length_c   1.000
_cell.angle_alpha   90.00
_cell.angle_beta   90.00
_cell.angle_gamma   90.00
#
_symmetry.space_group_name_H-M   'P 1'
#
loop_
_entity.id
_entity.type
_entity.pdbx_description
1 polymer ?
#
loop_
_entity_poly.entity_id
_entity_poly.type
_entity_poly.pdbx_seq_one_letter_code
_entity_poly.pdbx_strand_id
1 'polypeptide(L)'
;MAKERLGLKNTLGLSPKVEVRKSEIDVEHTEKAVKEIHSTKEETKRVTVDMPTDLFKAMKIKILGEQTARDYILNLVRNDLNKY
;
A
#
# COMPACT_ATOMS: atom_id res chain seq x y z
N MET A 1 -46.26 52.83 -1.82
CA MET A 1 -45.76 51.74 -0.94
C MET A 1 -45.65 50.46 -1.77
N ALA A 2 -44.55 50.26 -2.49
CA ALA A 2 -44.39 49.07 -3.36
C ALA A 2 -42.92 48.85 -3.79
N LYS A 3 -42.00 48.53 -2.87
CA LYS A 3 -40.62 48.14 -3.23
C LYS A 3 -39.92 47.19 -2.23
N GLU A 4 -40.61 46.20 -1.67
CA GLU A 4 -39.95 45.23 -0.77
C GLU A 4 -40.03 43.76 -1.20
N ARG A 5 -40.68 43.42 -2.33
CA ARG A 5 -40.99 42.02 -2.66
C ARG A 5 -40.59 41.56 -4.07
N LEU A 6 -39.44 42.02 -4.57
CA LEU A 6 -38.88 41.57 -5.86
C LEU A 6 -37.49 40.93 -5.70
N GLY A 7 -37.28 40.20 -4.60
CA GLY A 7 -36.08 39.38 -4.43
C GLY A 7 -36.29 37.98 -5.00
N LEU A 8 -35.44 37.57 -5.94
CA LEU A 8 -35.33 36.21 -6.49
C LEU A 8 -35.22 35.09 -5.42
N LYS A 9 -34.90 35.47 -4.18
CA LYS A 9 -34.84 34.58 -3.02
C LYS A 9 -36.18 33.96 -2.63
N ASN A 10 -37.30 34.62 -2.94
CA ASN A 10 -38.64 34.15 -2.53
C ASN A 10 -39.41 33.44 -3.65
N THR A 11 -38.91 33.48 -4.90
CA THR A 11 -39.58 32.92 -6.07
C THR A 11 -39.08 31.54 -6.46
N LEU A 12 -37.88 31.17 -6.03
CA LEU A 12 -37.30 29.85 -6.25
C LEU A 12 -37.24 29.18 -4.87
N GLY A 13 -37.97 28.08 -4.68
CA GLY A 13 -38.01 27.28 -3.44
C GLY A 13 -36.68 26.58 -3.16
N LEU A 14 -35.61 27.37 -3.05
CA LEU A 14 -34.27 26.92 -2.76
C LEU A 14 -34.22 26.58 -1.27
N SER A 15 -33.80 25.35 -0.99
CA SER A 15 -33.58 24.87 0.37
C SER A 15 -32.65 25.83 1.12
N PRO A 16 -32.86 26.02 2.44
CA PRO A 16 -32.04 26.94 3.23
C PRO A 16 -30.56 26.59 3.07
N LYS A 17 -29.72 27.62 2.97
CA LYS A 17 -28.27 27.48 2.81
C LYS A 17 -27.71 26.76 4.03
N VAL A 18 -27.47 25.45 3.89
CA VAL A 18 -26.76 24.67 4.89
C VAL A 18 -25.28 24.94 4.71
N GLU A 19 -24.65 25.49 5.75
CA GLU A 19 -23.20 25.60 5.81
C GLU A 19 -22.63 24.19 5.87
N VAL A 20 -22.11 23.71 4.74
CA VAL A 20 -21.34 22.48 4.71
C VAL A 20 -20.12 22.73 5.58
N ARG A 21 -20.12 22.13 6.78
CA ARG A 21 -18.95 22.13 7.66
C ARG A 21 -17.80 21.60 6.83
N LYS A 22 -16.83 22.45 6.52
CA LYS A 22 -15.58 22.01 5.93
C LYS A 22 -14.97 21.09 6.96
N SER A 23 -15.06 19.78 6.73
CA SER A 23 -14.21 18.86 7.45
C SER A 23 -12.80 19.30 7.15
N GLU A 24 -12.05 19.70 8.17
CA GLU A 24 -10.60 19.71 8.13
C GLU A 24 -10.21 18.26 7.87
N ILE A 25 -10.05 17.92 6.59
CA ILE A 25 -9.49 16.64 6.19
C ILE A 25 -8.04 16.77 6.60
N ASP A 26 -7.71 16.10 7.72
CA ASP A 26 -6.36 15.98 8.22
C ASP A 26 -5.55 15.11 7.24
N VAL A 27 -5.01 15.79 6.24
CA VAL A 27 -4.28 15.18 5.12
C VAL A 27 -3.10 14.36 5.66
N GLU A 28 -2.47 14.79 6.76
CA GLU A 28 -1.32 14.11 7.35
C GLU A 28 -1.69 12.76 7.97
N HIS A 29 -2.80 12.70 8.70
CA HIS A 29 -3.32 11.43 9.23
C HIS A 29 -3.79 10.50 8.12
N THR A 30 -4.37 11.06 7.05
CA THR A 30 -4.84 10.28 5.91
C THR A 30 -3.67 9.70 5.11
N GLU A 31 -2.59 10.45 4.89
CA GLU A 31 -1.39 9.98 4.19
C GLU A 31 -0.60 8.93 5.00
N LYS A 32 -0.54 9.06 6.33
CA LYS A 32 0.08 8.04 7.20
C LYS A 32 -0.70 6.72 7.15
N ALA A 33 -2.03 6.79 7.27
CA ALA A 33 -2.88 5.61 7.17
C ALA A 33 -2.79 4.96 5.78
N VAL A 34 -2.75 5.75 4.70
CA VAL A 34 -2.56 5.23 3.34
C VAL A 34 -1.17 4.58 3.16
N LYS A 35 -0.10 5.15 3.72
CA LYS A 35 1.24 4.54 3.70
C LYS A 35 1.30 3.22 4.46
N GLU A 36 0.64 3.11 5.61
CA GLU A 36 0.57 1.86 6.38
C GLU A 36 -0.20 0.78 5.61
N ILE A 37 -1.33 1.14 4.98
CA ILE A 37 -2.14 0.21 4.16
C ILE A 37 -1.35 -0.28 2.92
N HIS A 38 -0.49 0.56 2.35
CA HIS A 38 0.37 0.19 1.21
C HIS A 38 1.73 -0.40 1.64
N SER A 39 1.98 -0.51 2.96
CA SER A 39 3.15 -1.14 3.56
C SER A 39 2.85 -2.59 3.97
N THR A 40 2.07 -3.31 3.17
CA THR A 40 1.77 -4.77 3.30
C THR A 40 2.98 -5.66 3.00
N LYS A 41 4.20 -5.15 3.16
CA LYS A 41 5.41 -5.96 3.05
C LYS A 41 5.70 -6.53 4.42
N GLU A 42 5.62 -7.85 4.54
CA GLU A 42 6.08 -8.59 5.72
C GLU A 42 7.45 -8.08 6.16
N GLU A 43 7.69 -8.08 7.47
CA GLU A 43 8.96 -7.67 8.04
C GLU A 43 10.05 -8.63 7.53
N THR A 44 10.88 -8.14 6.59
CA THR A 44 11.92 -8.95 5.94
C THR A 44 13.29 -8.43 6.33
N LYS A 45 14.20 -9.35 6.68
CA LYS A 45 15.62 -9.05 6.92
C LYS A 45 16.44 -9.47 5.71
N ARG A 46 17.32 -8.58 5.24
CA ARG A 46 18.28 -8.89 4.17
C ARG A 46 19.49 -9.60 4.77
N VAL A 47 19.80 -10.76 4.21
CA VAL A 47 21.03 -11.52 4.52
C VAL A 47 21.88 -11.57 3.25
N THR A 48 23.14 -11.15 3.38
CA THR A 48 24.15 -11.25 2.31
C THR A 48 25.14 -12.34 2.71
N VAL A 49 25.46 -13.24 1.78
CA VAL A 49 26.38 -14.35 2.00
C VAL A 49 27.29 -14.49 0.79
N ASP A 50 28.58 -14.64 1.05
CA ASP A 50 29.56 -14.95 0.02
C ASP A 50 29.51 -16.44 -0.30
N MET A 51 29.29 -16.76 -1.57
CA MET A 51 29.17 -18.13 -2.06
C MET A 51 30.36 -18.46 -2.97
N PRO A 52 31.02 -19.62 -2.79
CA PRO A 52 32.03 -20.08 -3.72
C PRO A 52 31.47 -20.14 -5.15
N THR A 53 32.25 -19.69 -6.12
CA THR A 53 31.83 -19.55 -7.52
C THR A 53 31.27 -20.84 -8.10
N ASP A 54 31.87 -21.98 -7.76
CA ASP A 54 31.44 -23.29 -8.26
C ASP A 54 30.11 -23.73 -7.68
N LEU A 55 29.87 -23.44 -6.40
CA LEU A 55 28.58 -23.70 -5.75
C LEU A 55 27.48 -22.82 -6.36
N PHE A 56 27.78 -21.55 -6.63
CA PHE A 56 26.85 -20.65 -7.29
C PHE A 56 26.48 -21.15 -8.69
N LYS A 57 27.46 -21.59 -9.49
CA LYS A 57 27.23 -22.16 -10.82
C LYS A 57 26.36 -23.42 -10.75
N ALA A 58 26.69 -24.34 -9.85
CA ALA A 58 25.91 -25.56 -9.66
C ALA A 58 24.45 -25.27 -9.27
N MET A 59 24.25 -24.32 -8.35
CA MET A 59 22.92 -23.84 -7.98
C MET A 59 22.19 -23.25 -9.19
N LYS A 60 22.85 -22.39 -9.98
CA LYS A 60 22.26 -21.75 -11.16
C LYS A 60 21.85 -22.74 -12.24
N ILE A 61 22.64 -23.80 -12.46
CA ILE A 61 22.28 -24.89 -13.37
C ILE A 61 21.04 -25.64 -12.85
N LYS A 62 21.00 -25.93 -11.55
CA LYS A 62 19.90 -26.67 -10.93
C LYS A 62 18.56 -25.94 -10.98
N ILE A 63 18.55 -24.61 -10.92
CA ILE A 63 17.32 -23.80 -10.90
C ILE A 63 16.92 -23.28 -12.29
N LEU A 64 17.63 -23.67 -13.34
CA LEU A 64 17.52 -23.05 -14.66
C LEU A 64 16.07 -23.10 -15.20
N GLY A 65 15.44 -21.92 -15.32
CA GLY A 65 14.10 -21.77 -15.91
C GLY A 65 12.93 -22.12 -14.97
N GLU A 66 13.17 -22.72 -13.81
CA GLU A 66 12.11 -23.18 -12.92
C GLU A 66 11.85 -22.23 -11.74
N GLN A 67 12.90 -21.65 -11.16
CA GLN A 67 12.77 -20.82 -9.95
C GLN A 67 13.90 -19.79 -9.83
N THR A 68 13.67 -18.75 -9.02
CA THR A 68 14.74 -17.79 -8.72
C THR A 68 15.69 -18.35 -7.66
N ALA A 69 16.91 -17.83 -7.61
CA ALA A 69 17.88 -18.23 -6.57
C ALA A 69 17.35 -17.91 -5.16
N ARG A 70 16.55 -16.85 -5.02
CA ARG A 70 15.89 -16.51 -3.76
C ARG A 70 14.91 -17.61 -3.35
N ASP A 71 14.00 -17.99 -4.24
CA ASP A 71 12.97 -18.99 -3.93
C ASP A 71 13.60 -20.34 -3.60
N TYR A 72 14.66 -20.70 -4.34
CA TYR A 72 15.43 -21.90 -4.06
C TYR A 72 16.01 -21.91 -2.64
N ILE A 73 16.66 -20.83 -2.22
CA ILE A 73 17.23 -20.71 -0.88
C ILE A 73 16.13 -20.73 0.19
N LEU A 74 15.04 -19.99 -0.01
CA LEU A 74 13.92 -19.97 0.94
C LEU A 74 13.28 -21.35 1.09
N ASN A 75 13.13 -22.10 -0.01
CA ASN A 75 12.61 -23.45 0.00
C ASN A 75 13.56 -24.42 0.71
N LEU A 76 14.86 -24.29 0.52
CA LEU A 76 15.85 -25.07 1.29
C LEU A 76 15.71 -24.83 2.79
N VAL A 77 15.62 -23.56 3.21
CA VAL A 77 15.46 -23.21 4.64
C VAL A 77 14.15 -23.74 5.19
N ARG A 78 13.02 -23.56 4.48
CA ARG A 78 11.72 -24.10 4.91
C ARG A 78 11.75 -25.62 5.03
N ASN A 79 12.34 -26.31 4.06
CA ASN A 79 12.44 -27.77 4.08
C ASN A 79 13.34 -28.29 5.21
N ASP A 80 14.35 -27.51 5.60
CA ASP A 80 15.21 -27.83 6.74
C ASP A 80 14.47 -27.64 8.07
N LEU A 81 13.75 -26.51 8.22
CA LEU A 81 12.95 -26.23 9.41
C LEU A 81 11.78 -27.20 9.60
N ASN A 82 11.17 -27.67 8.52
CA ASN A 82 10.04 -28.62 8.56
C ASN A 82 10.48 -30.08 8.82
N LYS A 83 11.78 -30.37 8.86
CA LYS A 83 12.31 -31.72 9.16
C LYS A 83 12.52 -31.96 10.66
N TYR A 84 12.31 -30.95 11.49
CA TYR A 84 12.30 -31.01 12.95
C TYR A 84 10.87 -30.87 13.47
#